data_AF-A0AAD4NGJ4-F1
#
_entry.id   AF-A0AAD4NGJ4-F1
#
_cell.length_a   1.000
_cell.length_b   1.000
_cell.length_c   1.000
_cell.angle_alpha   90.00
_cell.angle_beta   90.00
_cell.angle_gamma   90.00
#
_symmetry.space_group_name_H-M   'P 1'
#
loop_
_entity.id
_entity.type
_entity.pdbx_description
1 polymer ?
#
loop_
_entity_poly.entity_id
_entity_poly.type
_entity_poly.pdbx_seq_one_letter_code
_entity_poly.pdbx_strand_id
1 'polypeptide(L)'
;MELSHIEPDIIPYDEVALDCATRGYLQPLERSLMKINILDDTLLPKCVLRAILNGHYDIANHIVCDNFDRAFYSVFPDGRVPAEFFATLIDSDKVSQGDQIATSLLRYLPKLDVQRLRRLIERDRTVSRSALMMLDGMYSEITDNREYPCDYD
;
A
#
# COMPACT_ATOMS: atom_id res chain seq x y z
N MET A 1 -42.04 3.70 31.72
CA MET A 1 -41.28 2.98 30.69
C MET A 1 -40.36 4.01 30.07
N GLU A 2 -39.20 4.20 30.68
CA GLU A 2 -38.22 5.19 30.23
C GLU A 2 -37.59 4.68 28.94
N LEU A 3 -37.72 5.46 27.88
CA LEU A 3 -36.95 5.27 26.66
C LEU A 3 -35.50 5.58 27.04
N SER A 4 -34.71 4.54 27.29
CA SER A 4 -33.26 4.66 27.37
C SER A 4 -32.79 5.39 26.12
N HIS A 5 -32.19 6.57 26.31
CA HIS A 5 -31.46 7.27 25.26
C HIS A 5 -30.42 6.29 24.71
N ILE A 6 -30.71 5.68 23.56
CA ILE A 6 -29.69 5.05 22.73
C ILE A 6 -28.96 6.25 22.13
N GLU A 7 -27.82 6.62 22.72
CA GLU A 7 -26.89 7.49 22.02
C GLU A 7 -26.63 6.83 20.66
N PRO A 8 -26.79 7.56 19.54
CA PRO A 8 -26.50 6.97 18.24
C PRO A 8 -25.02 6.58 18.24
N ASP A 9 -24.75 5.28 18.19
CA ASP A 9 -23.38 4.77 18.02
C ASP A 9 -22.77 5.52 16.84
N ILE A 10 -21.69 6.26 17.11
CA ILE A 10 -20.95 6.97 16.09
C ILE A 10 -20.32 5.90 15.20
N ILE A 11 -20.86 5.73 13.99
CA ILE A 11 -20.33 4.77 13.03
C ILE A 11 -18.92 5.23 12.64
N PRO A 12 -17.87 4.43 12.86
CA PRO A 12 -16.50 4.78 12.46
C PRO A 12 -16.35 4.54 10.94
N TYR A 13 -16.81 5.50 10.14
CA TYR A 13 -16.86 5.36 8.68
C TYR A 13 -15.48 5.15 8.04
N ASP A 14 -14.40 5.57 8.70
CA ASP A 14 -13.01 5.31 8.33
C ASP A 14 -12.66 3.83 8.46
N GLU A 15 -13.00 3.19 9.58
CA GLU A 15 -12.82 1.76 9.79
C GLU A 15 -13.67 0.94 8.80
N VAL A 16 -14.92 1.38 8.57
CA VAL A 16 -15.83 0.74 7.60
C VAL A 16 -15.27 0.86 6.18
N ALA A 17 -14.75 2.03 5.78
CA ALA A 17 -14.12 2.21 4.49
C ALA A 17 -12.92 1.26 4.31
N LEU A 18 -12.07 1.14 5.33
CA LEU A 18 -10.91 0.24 5.29
C LEU A 18 -11.31 -1.23 5.18
N ASP A 19 -12.33 -1.67 5.93
CA ASP A 19 -12.86 -3.04 5.83
C ASP A 19 -13.49 -3.29 4.45
N CYS A 20 -14.22 -2.32 3.90
CA CYS A 20 -14.79 -2.43 2.55
C CYS A 20 -13.70 -2.58 1.48
N ALA A 21 -12.61 -1.80 1.56
CA ALA A 21 -11.47 -1.93 0.66
C ALA A 21 -10.77 -3.28 0.80
N THR A 22 -10.66 -3.79 2.03
CA THR A 22 -10.07 -5.10 2.33
C THR A 22 -10.92 -6.26 1.78
N ARG A 23 -12.26 -6.10 1.75
CA ARG A 23 -13.21 -7.14 1.32
C ARG A 23 -13.64 -7.06 -0.15
N GLY A 24 -13.27 -6.00 -0.87
CA GLY A 24 -13.69 -5.84 -2.27
C GLY A 24 -15.07 -5.21 -2.44
N TYR A 25 -15.54 -4.40 -1.49
CA TYR A 25 -16.86 -3.77 -1.54
C TYR A 25 -16.79 -2.30 -2.00
N LEU A 26 -16.77 -2.08 -3.31
CA LEU A 26 -16.63 -0.74 -3.90
C LEU A 26 -17.78 0.23 -3.53
N GLN A 27 -19.05 -0.15 -3.74
CA GLN A 27 -20.16 0.77 -3.45
C GLN A 27 -20.29 1.14 -1.95
N PRO A 28 -20.16 0.19 -1.00
CA PRO A 28 -20.11 0.52 0.43
C PRO A 28 -18.90 1.37 0.82
N LEU A 29 -17.73 1.14 0.20
CA LEU A 29 -16.55 1.98 0.39
C LEU A 29 -16.84 3.43 0.00
N GLU A 30 -17.34 3.68 -1.22
CA GLU A 30 -17.67 5.03 -1.71
C GLU A 30 -18.64 5.74 -0.76
N ARG A 31 -19.69 5.04 -0.35
CA ARG A 31 -20.69 5.57 0.60
C ARG A 31 -20.06 5.93 1.94
N SER A 32 -19.15 5.11 2.44
CA SER A 32 -18.49 5.34 3.73
C SER A 32 -17.55 6.54 3.64
N LEU A 33 -16.75 6.63 2.57
CA LEU A 33 -15.86 7.78 2.32
C LEU A 33 -16.64 9.10 2.23
N MET A 34 -17.82 9.11 1.60
CA MET A 34 -18.69 10.30 1.52
C MET A 34 -19.25 10.77 2.88
N LYS A 35 -19.18 9.93 3.92
CA LYS A 35 -19.66 10.26 5.27
C LYS A 35 -18.57 10.77 6.20
N ILE A 36 -17.31 10.75 5.76
CA ILE A 36 -16.16 11.21 6.53
C ILE A 36 -16.01 12.72 6.33
N ASN A 37 -16.20 13.49 7.40
CA ASN A 37 -16.10 14.96 7.35
C ASN A 37 -14.64 15.46 7.29
N ILE A 38 -13.72 14.72 7.92
CA ILE A 38 -12.29 15.02 7.96
C ILE A 38 -11.56 13.74 7.58
N LEU A 39 -10.97 13.74 6.38
CA LEU A 39 -10.25 12.60 5.87
C LEU A 39 -8.83 12.60 6.46
N ASP A 40 -8.46 11.52 7.14
CA ASP A 40 -7.06 11.24 7.45
C ASP A 40 -6.31 11.05 6.12
N ASP A 41 -5.22 11.81 5.91
CA ASP A 41 -4.36 11.73 4.73
C ASP A 41 -3.85 10.31 4.45
N THR A 42 -3.88 9.43 5.45
CA THR A 42 -3.45 8.03 5.31
C THR A 42 -4.58 7.05 4.99
N LEU A 43 -5.86 7.43 5.09
CA LEU A 43 -6.98 6.51 4.91
C LEU A 43 -7.06 5.97 3.48
N LEU A 44 -7.05 6.84 2.48
CA LEU A 44 -7.13 6.42 1.07
C LEU A 44 -5.92 5.56 0.66
N PRO A 45 -4.66 5.94 0.98
CA PRO A 45 -3.52 5.06 0.75
C PRO A 45 -3.63 3.71 1.46
N LYS A 46 -4.11 3.67 2.72
CA LYS A 46 -4.36 2.41 3.44
C LYS A 46 -5.38 1.53 2.70
N CYS A 47 -6.49 2.13 2.23
CA CYS A 47 -7.50 1.42 1.44
C CYS A 47 -6.90 0.83 0.15
N VAL A 48 -6.11 1.61 -0.60
CA VAL A 48 -5.44 1.14 -1.82
C VAL A 48 -4.50 -0.02 -1.53
N LEU A 49 -3.60 0.13 -0.54
CA LEU A 49 -2.64 -0.91 -0.18
C LEU A 49 -3.33 -2.21 0.28
N ARG A 50 -4.41 -2.09 1.07
CA ARG A 50 -5.23 -3.24 1.51
C ARG A 50 -5.96 -3.90 0.34
N ALA A 51 -6.53 -3.11 -0.57
CA ALA A 51 -7.20 -3.63 -1.75
C ALA A 51 -6.23 -4.43 -2.63
N ILE A 52 -5.03 -3.90 -2.89
CA ILE A 52 -3.97 -4.60 -3.66
C ILE A 52 -3.56 -5.90 -2.97
N LEU A 53 -3.33 -5.88 -1.65
CA LEU A 53 -2.97 -7.07 -0.87
C LEU A 53 -4.01 -8.20 -0.95
N ASN A 54 -5.28 -7.85 -1.14
CA ASN A 54 -6.39 -8.82 -1.22
C ASN A 54 -6.84 -9.08 -2.67
N GLY A 55 -6.14 -8.54 -3.68
CA GLY A 55 -6.46 -8.76 -5.09
C GLY A 55 -7.64 -7.95 -5.62
N HIS A 56 -8.10 -6.92 -4.90
CA HIS A 56 -9.20 -6.03 -5.31
C HIS A 56 -8.67 -4.84 -6.12
N TYR A 57 -8.14 -5.13 -7.31
CA TYR A 57 -7.45 -4.12 -8.14
C TYR A 57 -8.40 -3.07 -8.72
N ASP A 58 -9.67 -3.43 -8.93
CA ASP A 58 -10.73 -2.51 -9.32
C ASP A 58 -10.91 -1.39 -8.28
N ILE A 59 -10.91 -1.75 -6.99
CA ILE A 59 -10.93 -0.77 -5.90
C ILE A 59 -9.64 0.05 -5.86
N ALA A 60 -8.48 -0.62 -5.95
CA ALA A 60 -7.19 0.06 -5.91
C ALA A 60 -7.06 1.12 -7.01
N ASN A 61 -7.53 0.81 -8.22
CA ASN A 61 -7.50 1.73 -9.36
C ASN A 61 -8.61 2.78 -9.33
N HIS A 62 -9.68 2.57 -8.55
CA HIS A 62 -10.74 3.55 -8.39
C HIS A 62 -10.34 4.72 -7.49
N ILE A 63 -9.48 4.45 -6.49
CA ILE A 63 -9.01 5.47 -5.55
C ILE A 63 -7.77 6.18 -6.12
N VAL A 64 -7.81 7.51 -6.16
CA VAL A 64 -6.66 8.33 -6.58
C VAL A 64 -5.94 8.86 -5.35
N CYS A 65 -4.68 8.48 -5.17
CA CYS A 65 -3.82 9.02 -4.12
C CYS A 65 -2.35 9.01 -4.56
N ASP A 66 -1.59 10.02 -4.12
CA ASP A 66 -0.23 10.29 -4.59
C ASP A 66 0.86 10.08 -3.51
N ASN A 67 0.47 9.93 -2.25
CA ASN A 67 1.39 9.75 -1.13
C ASN A 67 1.06 8.53 -0.27
N PHE A 68 1.97 7.56 -0.24
CA PHE A 68 1.81 6.30 0.49
C PHE A 68 2.72 6.19 1.72
N ASP A 69 3.64 7.15 1.92
CA ASP A 69 4.77 7.02 2.84
C ASP A 69 4.33 6.72 4.28
N ARG A 70 3.26 7.40 4.74
CA ARG A 70 2.71 7.23 6.08
C ARG A 70 1.82 6.00 6.23
N ALA A 71 1.30 5.46 5.13
CA ALA A 71 0.41 4.30 5.16
C ALA A 71 1.15 2.97 5.20
N PHE A 72 2.40 2.91 4.70
CA PHE A 72 3.19 1.68 4.73
C PHE A 72 3.36 1.12 6.13
N TYR A 73 3.61 1.95 7.15
CA TYR A 73 3.74 1.48 8.54
C TYR A 73 2.46 0.79 9.05
N SER A 74 1.28 1.25 8.61
CA SER A 74 0.01 0.64 9.01
C SER A 74 -0.26 -0.71 8.34
N VAL A 75 0.35 -0.96 7.19
CA VAL A 75 0.12 -2.15 6.37
C VAL A 75 1.23 -3.18 6.54
N PHE A 76 2.48 -2.72 6.66
CA PHE A 76 3.71 -3.49 6.84
C PHE A 76 4.46 -3.00 8.09
N PRO A 77 3.90 -3.17 9.30
CA PRO A 77 4.47 -2.61 10.54
C PRO A 77 5.87 -3.14 10.87
N ASP A 78 6.23 -4.33 10.37
CA ASP A 78 7.53 -4.97 10.55
C ASP A 78 8.42 -4.90 9.29
N GLY A 79 8.02 -4.10 8.30
CA GLY A 79 8.73 -3.96 7.01
C GLY A 79 8.66 -5.21 6.11
N ARG A 80 7.90 -6.25 6.48
CA ARG A 80 7.79 -7.46 5.67
C ARG A 80 6.75 -7.29 4.58
N VAL A 81 7.24 -7.14 3.35
CA VAL A 81 6.42 -7.08 2.15
C VAL A 81 6.36 -8.46 1.48
N PRO A 82 5.17 -8.98 1.13
CA PRO A 82 5.04 -10.20 0.34
C PRO A 82 5.63 -10.03 -1.08
N ALA A 83 6.28 -11.07 -1.59
CA ALA A 83 6.83 -11.07 -2.96
C ALA A 83 5.74 -10.84 -4.02
N GLU A 84 4.59 -11.49 -3.86
CA GLU A 84 3.43 -11.34 -4.76
C GLU A 84 2.85 -9.92 -4.75
N PHE A 85 2.85 -9.25 -3.60
CA PHE A 85 2.42 -7.86 -3.51
C PHE A 85 3.32 -6.96 -4.36
N PHE A 86 4.63 -7.05 -4.18
CA PHE A 86 5.57 -6.26 -4.98
C PHE A 86 5.48 -6.60 -6.47
N ALA A 87 5.36 -7.88 -6.82
CA ALA A 87 5.18 -8.34 -8.18
C ALA A 87 3.89 -7.80 -8.83
N THR A 88 2.85 -7.59 -8.04
CA THR A 88 1.60 -6.97 -8.49
C THR A 88 1.75 -5.48 -8.74
N LEU A 89 2.57 -4.78 -7.94
CA LEU A 89 2.80 -3.34 -8.13
C LEU A 89 3.48 -3.02 -9.46
N ILE A 90 4.42 -3.84 -9.88
CA ILE A 90 5.14 -3.63 -11.15
C ILE A 90 4.37 -4.16 -12.39
N ASP A 91 3.21 -4.77 -12.17
CA ASP A 91 2.32 -5.25 -13.23
C ASP A 91 1.34 -4.12 -13.55
N SER A 92 1.72 -3.29 -14.54
CA SER A 92 0.96 -2.10 -14.94
C SER A 92 -0.46 -2.41 -15.41
N ASP A 93 -0.72 -3.64 -15.85
CA ASP A 93 -2.06 -4.07 -16.28
C ASP A 93 -2.99 -4.28 -15.09
N LYS A 94 -2.44 -4.52 -13.88
CA LYS A 94 -3.21 -4.72 -12.65
C LYS A 94 -3.38 -3.43 -11.86
N VAL A 95 -2.29 -2.69 -11.61
CA VAL A 95 -2.32 -1.51 -10.73
C VAL A 95 -1.74 -0.31 -11.46
N SER A 96 -2.62 0.62 -11.83
CA SER A 96 -2.29 1.84 -12.58
C SER A 96 -1.23 2.73 -11.91
N GLN A 97 -1.26 2.83 -10.58
CA GLN A 97 -0.31 3.61 -9.78
C GLN A 97 0.83 2.74 -9.20
N GLY A 98 0.99 1.53 -9.71
CA GLY A 98 1.83 0.50 -9.10
C GLY A 98 3.31 0.88 -9.04
N ASP A 99 3.87 1.46 -10.10
CA ASP A 99 5.27 1.93 -10.15
C ASP A 99 5.57 3.02 -9.10
N GLN A 100 4.63 3.94 -8.90
CA GLN A 100 4.73 4.99 -7.89
C GLN A 100 4.74 4.38 -6.49
N ILE A 101 3.83 3.45 -6.21
CA ILE A 101 3.75 2.75 -4.92
C ILE A 101 5.03 1.94 -4.68
N ALA A 102 5.52 1.21 -5.69
CA ALA A 102 6.74 0.41 -5.59
C ALA A 102 7.96 1.29 -5.29
N THR A 103 8.08 2.43 -5.97
CA THR A 103 9.17 3.39 -5.74
C THR A 103 9.12 3.96 -4.32
N SER A 104 7.95 4.43 -3.87
CA SER A 104 7.78 4.93 -2.50
C SER A 104 8.05 3.85 -1.46
N LEU A 105 7.62 2.61 -1.71
CA LEU A 105 7.87 1.48 -0.83
C LEU A 105 9.37 1.18 -0.69
N LEU A 106 10.12 1.14 -1.80
CA LEU A 106 11.56 0.88 -1.77
C LEU A 106 12.35 2.03 -1.10
N ARG A 107 11.84 3.26 -1.16
CA ARG A 107 12.41 4.39 -0.40
C ARG A 107 12.15 4.25 1.10
N TYR A 108 10.95 3.79 1.47
CA TYR A 108 10.53 3.56 2.85
C TYR A 108 11.28 2.40 3.52
N LEU A 109 11.49 1.29 2.80
CA LEU A 109 12.10 0.09 3.37
C LEU A 109 13.59 0.28 3.72
N PRO A 110 14.03 -0.18 4.90
CA PRO A 110 15.45 -0.32 5.19
C PRO A 110 16.14 -1.25 4.19
N LYS A 111 17.44 -1.03 3.95
CA LYS A 111 18.26 -1.84 3.02
C LYS A 111 18.15 -3.34 3.28
N LEU A 112 18.12 -3.75 4.55
CA LEU A 112 17.99 -5.17 4.93
C LEU A 112 16.64 -5.76 4.53
N ASP A 113 15.55 -4.99 4.61
CA ASP A 113 14.22 -5.45 4.24
C ASP A 113 14.04 -5.49 2.72
N VAL A 114 14.67 -4.56 1.98
CA VAL A 114 14.77 -4.65 0.51
C VAL A 114 15.53 -5.92 0.09
N GLN A 115 16.66 -6.23 0.74
CA GLN A 115 17.40 -7.47 0.47
C GLN A 115 16.58 -8.72 0.82
N ARG A 116 15.75 -8.66 1.87
CA ARG A 116 14.83 -9.76 2.23
C ARG A 116 13.77 -9.94 1.14
N LEU A 117 13.12 -8.86 0.70
CA LEU A 117 12.12 -8.88 -0.38
C LEU A 117 12.72 -9.45 -1.66
N ARG A 118 13.91 -8.99 -2.05
CA ARG A 118 14.66 -9.51 -3.19
C ARG A 118 14.85 -11.03 -3.13
N ARG A 119 15.31 -11.55 -1.98
CA ARG A 119 15.48 -13.01 -1.77
C ARG A 119 14.17 -13.78 -1.80
N LEU A 120 13.07 -13.17 -1.34
CA LEU A 120 11.74 -13.78 -1.42
C LEU A 120 11.31 -13.92 -2.88
N ILE A 121 11.42 -12.84 -3.67
CA ILE A 121 11.11 -12.85 -5.11
C ILE A 121 11.99 -13.88 -5.86
N GLU A 122 13.29 -13.94 -5.56
CA GLU A 122 14.21 -14.88 -6.20
C GLU A 122 13.85 -16.36 -5.92
N ARG A 123 13.31 -16.65 -4.74
CA ARG A 123 12.94 -18.01 -4.32
C ARG A 123 11.53 -18.40 -4.77
N ASP A 124 10.67 -17.42 -4.97
CA ASP A 124 9.28 -17.64 -5.34
C ASP A 124 9.17 -17.98 -6.82
N ARG A 125 8.71 -19.19 -7.12
CA ARG A 125 8.59 -19.69 -8.50
C ARG A 125 7.33 -19.18 -9.20
N THR A 126 6.38 -18.60 -8.46
CA THR A 126 5.15 -18.05 -9.05
C THR A 126 5.32 -16.60 -9.50
N VAL A 127 6.33 -15.91 -8.97
CA VAL A 127 6.64 -14.53 -9.31
C VAL A 127 7.53 -14.48 -10.57
N SER A 128 7.18 -13.59 -11.50
CA SER A 128 7.95 -13.41 -12.73
C SER A 128 9.39 -12.96 -12.43
N ARG A 129 10.36 -13.47 -13.19
CA ARG A 129 11.76 -12.99 -13.14
C ARG A 129 11.88 -11.51 -13.49
N SER A 130 10.96 -10.95 -14.28
CA SER A 130 10.92 -9.51 -14.54
C SER A 130 10.78 -8.70 -13.24
N ALA A 131 10.14 -9.26 -12.20
CA ALA A 131 9.99 -8.59 -10.92
C ALA A 131 11.29 -8.34 -10.19
N LEU A 132 12.21 -9.30 -10.27
CA LEU A 132 13.53 -9.16 -9.69
C LEU A 132 14.34 -8.08 -10.42
N MET A 133 14.27 -8.06 -11.75
CA MET A 133 14.96 -7.05 -12.57
C MET A 133 14.43 -5.63 -12.29
N MET A 134 13.11 -5.49 -12.19
CA MET A 134 12.48 -4.19 -11.88
C MET A 134 12.83 -3.73 -10.47
N LEU A 135 12.82 -4.63 -9.47
CA LEU A 135 13.25 -4.31 -8.11
C LEU A 135 14.70 -3.80 -8.10
N ASP A 136 15.62 -4.56 -8.71
CA ASP A 136 17.04 -4.22 -8.74
C ASP A 136 17.29 -2.89 -9.46
N GLY A 137 16.59 -2.64 -10.59
CA GLY A 137 16.66 -1.38 -11.33
C GLY A 137 16.15 -0.18 -10.52
N MET A 138 14.91 -0.25 -10.02
CA MET A 138 14.32 0.81 -9.20
C MET A 138 15.15 1.10 -7.95
N TYR A 139 15.67 0.07 -7.29
CA TYR A 139 16.47 0.26 -6.09
C TYR A 139 17.83 0.90 -6.38
N SER A 140 18.50 0.54 -7.49
CA SER A 140 19.74 1.21 -7.92
C SER A 140 19.50 2.70 -8.14
N GLU A 141 18.47 3.07 -8.90
CA GLU A 141 18.12 4.47 -9.17
C GLU A 141 17.84 5.25 -7.87
N ILE A 142 17.16 4.63 -6.90
CA ILE A 142 16.90 5.25 -5.60
C ILE A 142 18.21 5.47 -4.83
N THR A 143 19.15 4.52 -4.86
CA THR A 143 20.43 4.64 -4.15
C THR A 143 21.41 5.57 -4.84
N ASP A 144 21.43 5.61 -6.17
CA ASP A 144 22.32 6.48 -6.95
C ASP A 144 21.90 7.95 -6.83
N ASN A 145 20.60 8.21 -6.68
CA ASN A 145 20.06 9.56 -6.43
C ASN A 145 20.12 9.98 -4.95
N ARG A 146 20.50 9.07 -4.03
CA ARG A 146 20.91 9.45 -2.67
C ARG A 146 22.36 9.86 -2.76
N GLU A 147 22.63 11.11 -3.11
CA GLU A 147 23.94 11.73 -2.91
C GLU A 147 24.38 11.44 -1.47
N TYR A 148 25.26 10.45 -1.31
CA TYR A 148 26.03 10.33 -0.08
C TYR A 148 26.90 11.59 -0.03
N PRO A 149 26.85 12.42 1.03
CA PRO A 149 27.98 13.27 1.32
C PRO A 149 29.16 12.30 1.50
N CYS A 150 30.09 12.38 0.56
CA CYS A 150 31.33 11.61 0.57
C CYS A 150 32.22 12.11 1.72
N ASP A 151 31.84 11.84 2.96
CA ASP A 151 32.73 12.00 4.10
C ASP A 151 33.38 10.64 4.36
N TYR A 152 34.42 10.36 3.58
CA TYR A 152 35.46 9.42 3.97
C TYR A 152 36.41 10.16 4.93
N ASP A 153 36.43 9.75 6.20
CA ASP A 153 37.58 9.94 7.08
C ASP A 153 38.69 8.91 6.75
#